data_AF-A0A0F9DV73-F1
#
_entry.id   AF-A0A0F9DV73-F1
#
_cell.length_a   1.000
_cell.length_b   1.000
_cell.length_c   1.000
_cell.angle_alpha   90.00
_cell.angle_beta   90.00
_cell.angle_gamma   90.00
#
_symmetry.space_group_name_H-M   'P 1'
#
loop_
_entity.id
_entity.type
_entity.pdbx_description
1 polymer ?
#
loop_
_entity_poly.entity_id
_entity_poly.type
_entity_poly.pdbx_seq_one_letter_code
_entity_poly.pdbx_strand_id
1 'polypeptide(L)'
;MIWVIDASVAIRWFIKEEAHPHADEVLKGIIDDPERFAVPELFGFEVFSVLCRLHSNGLDAFQKGAIPILQLGIFRQPMTSNLAGLANNFVQLGLTGYDACYA
;
A
#
# COMPACT_ATOMS: atom_id res chain seq x y z
N MET A 1 12.16 -12.91 -4.39
CA MET A 1 12.26 -11.50 -3.98
C MET A 1 10.83 -10.97 -3.93
N ILE A 2 10.43 -10.39 -2.81
CA ILE A 2 9.09 -9.82 -2.59
C ILE A 2 9.14 -8.31 -2.86
N TRP A 3 8.08 -7.74 -3.42
CA TRP A 3 7.95 -6.30 -3.69
C TRP A 3 7.01 -5.68 -2.68
N VAL A 4 7.44 -4.63 -1.97
CA VAL A 4 6.57 -3.90 -1.04
C VAL A 4 5.90 -2.75 -1.77
N ILE A 5 4.57 -2.68 -1.70
CA ILE A 5 3.78 -1.65 -2.38
C ILE A 5 3.49 -0.52 -1.40
N ASP A 6 3.91 0.68 -1.77
CA ASP A 6 3.56 1.91 -1.06
C ASP A 6 2.12 2.34 -1.34
N ALA A 7 1.45 2.92 -0.34
CA ALA A 7 0.06 3.36 -0.46
C ALA A 7 -0.12 4.41 -1.58
N SER A 8 0.88 5.26 -1.83
CA SER A 8 0.83 6.24 -2.91
C SER A 8 0.69 5.59 -4.28
N VAL A 9 1.22 4.39 -4.50
CA VAL A 9 1.04 3.64 -5.76
C VAL A 9 -0.43 3.25 -5.94
N ALA A 10 -1.06 2.73 -4.89
CA ALA A 10 -2.46 2.32 -4.95
C ALA A 10 -3.42 3.51 -5.12
N ILE A 11 -3.12 4.65 -4.49
CA ILE A 11 -3.90 5.88 -4.62
C ILE A 11 -4.00 6.33 -6.08
N ARG A 12 -2.91 6.17 -6.87
CA ARG A 12 -2.87 6.53 -8.30
C ARG A 12 -3.84 5.73 -9.17
N TRP A 13 -4.29 4.56 -8.74
CA TRP A 13 -5.30 3.77 -9.48
C TRP A 13 -6.72 4.36 -9.37
N PHE A 14 -6.95 5.20 -8.36
CA PHE A 14 -8.28 5.70 -8.03
C PHE A 14 -8.45 7.20 -8.26
N ILE A 15 -7.36 7.97 -8.24
CA ILE A 15 -7.38 9.42 -8.45
C ILE A 15 -6.88 9.74 -9.85
N LYS A 16 -7.79 10.24 -10.71
CA LYS A 16 -7.51 10.48 -12.13
C LYS A 16 -6.35 11.44 -12.35
N GLU A 17 -6.23 12.46 -11.51
CA GLU A 17 -5.19 13.49 -11.58
C GLU A 17 -3.80 12.94 -11.21
N GLU A 18 -3.74 11.83 -10.48
CA GLU A 18 -2.50 11.19 -10.01
C GLU A 18 -2.11 9.97 -10.86
N ALA A 19 -2.92 9.62 -11.85
CA ALA A 19 -2.76 8.41 -12.67
C ALA A 19 -1.35 8.33 -13.28
N HIS A 20 -0.75 7.13 -13.22
CA HIS A 20 0.62 6.93 -13.67
C HIS A 20 0.81 5.54 -14.30
N PRO A 21 1.42 5.42 -15.50
CA PRO A 21 1.54 4.13 -16.20
C PRO A 21 2.29 3.06 -15.39
N HIS A 22 3.34 3.44 -14.64
CA HIS A 22 4.03 2.49 -13.76
C HIS A 22 3.16 1.97 -12.61
N ALA A 23 2.19 2.76 -12.12
CA ALA A 23 1.25 2.23 -11.13
C ALA A 23 0.36 1.15 -11.77
N ASP A 24 -0.08 1.35 -13.02
CA ASP A 24 -0.87 0.36 -13.76
C ASP A 24 -0.08 -0.93 -14.05
N GLU A 25 1.23 -0.81 -14.32
CA GLU A 25 2.13 -1.97 -14.46
C GLU A 25 2.26 -2.76 -13.16
N VAL A 26 2.35 -2.08 -12.02
CA VAL A 26 2.33 -2.73 -10.70
C VAL A 26 1.00 -3.46 -10.48
N LEU A 27 -0.14 -2.84 -10.82
CA LEU A 27 -1.45 -3.47 -10.70
C LEU A 27 -1.56 -4.75 -11.54
N LYS A 28 -1.07 -4.72 -12.79
CA LYS A 28 -1.01 -5.93 -13.63
C LYS A 28 -0.16 -7.03 -13.00
N GLY A 29 1.02 -6.66 -12.49
CA GLY A 29 1.89 -7.60 -11.78
C GLY A 29 1.21 -8.25 -10.58
N ILE A 30 0.44 -7.48 -9.80
CA ILE A 30 -0.33 -8.00 -8.66
C ILE A 30 -1.42 -8.98 -9.13
N ILE A 31 -2.10 -8.68 -10.23
CA ILE A 31 -3.15 -9.57 -10.77
C ILE A 31 -2.54 -10.89 -11.24
N ASP A 32 -1.38 -10.83 -11.87
CA ASP A 32 -0.72 -12.00 -12.46
C ASP A 32 -0.05 -12.90 -11.39
N ASP A 33 0.55 -12.31 -10.35
CA ASP A 33 1.30 -13.04 -9.32
C ASP A 33 1.28 -12.32 -7.95
N PRO A 34 0.14 -12.34 -7.24
CA PRO A 34 -0.08 -11.53 -6.04
C PRO A 34 0.83 -11.89 -4.86
N GLU A 35 1.26 -13.15 -4.75
CA GLU A 35 2.11 -13.64 -3.66
C GLU A 35 3.53 -13.05 -3.69
N ARG A 36 3.94 -12.44 -4.81
CA ARG A 36 5.20 -11.70 -4.93
C ARG A 36 5.14 -10.29 -4.35
N PHE A 37 3.98 -9.85 -3.86
CA PHE A 37 3.79 -8.52 -3.33
C PHE A 37 3.46 -8.55 -1.84
N ALA A 38 3.89 -7.50 -1.15
CA ALA A 38 3.61 -7.25 0.25
C ALA A 38 3.10 -5.81 0.46
N VAL A 39 2.33 -5.62 1.52
CA VAL A 39 1.97 -4.30 2.04
C VAL A 39 2.10 -4.29 3.57
N PRO A 40 2.46 -3.16 4.19
CA PRO A 40 2.39 -3.01 5.64
C PRO A 40 0.95 -3.09 6.15
N GLU A 41 0.78 -3.43 7.42
CA GLU A 41 -0.52 -3.50 8.09
C GLU A 41 -1.39 -2.25 7.89
N LEU A 42 -0.76 -1.07 7.90
CA LEU A 42 -1.47 0.21 7.81
C LEU A 42 -1.84 0.64 6.38
N PHE A 43 -1.34 -0.05 5.36
CA PHE A 43 -1.55 0.31 3.95
C PHE A 43 -3.03 0.54 3.60
N GLY A 44 -3.91 -0.40 3.97
CA GLY A 44 -5.33 -0.30 3.66
C GLY A 44 -6.00 0.88 4.34
N PHE A 45 -5.59 1.21 5.57
CA PHE A 45 -6.13 2.36 6.30
C PHE A 45 -5.70 3.68 5.67
N GLU A 46 -4.46 3.79 5.20
CA GLU A 46 -3.98 4.98 4.52
C GLU A 46 -4.70 5.18 3.18
N VAL A 47 -4.77 4.14 2.35
CA VAL A 47 -5.50 4.20 1.07
C VAL A 47 -6.95 4.63 1.29
N PHE A 48 -7.66 4.01 2.25
CA PHE A 48 -9.03 4.40 2.57
C PHE A 48 -9.14 5.86 3.05
N SER A 49 -8.26 6.29 3.96
CA SER A 49 -8.24 7.66 4.48
C SER A 49 -8.04 8.70 3.36
N VAL A 50 -7.10 8.44 2.43
CA VAL A 50 -6.85 9.33 1.31
C VAL A 50 -8.03 9.36 0.34
N LEU A 51 -8.62 8.20 0.03
CA LEU A 51 -9.82 8.13 -0.83
C LEU A 51 -11.00 8.91 -0.23
N CYS A 52 -11.24 8.81 1.07
CA CYS A 52 -12.29 9.59 1.73
C CYS A 52 -12.06 11.11 1.64
N ARG A 53 -10.81 11.56 1.54
CA ARG A 53 -10.47 12.97 1.43
C ARG A 53 -10.51 13.50 -0.01
N LEU A 54 -10.11 12.68 -0.98
CA LEU A 54 -9.83 13.14 -2.34
C LEU A 54 -10.76 12.58 -3.42
N HIS A 55 -11.36 11.41 -3.21
CA HIS A 55 -12.23 10.77 -4.20
C HIS A 55 -13.69 11.13 -3.94
N SER A 56 -14.44 11.49 -5.00
CA SER A 56 -15.85 11.90 -4.91
C SER A 56 -16.77 10.84 -4.29
N ASN A 57 -16.36 9.57 -4.39
CA ASN A 57 -17.01 8.43 -3.73
C ASN A 57 -15.95 7.46 -3.17
N GLY A 58 -15.19 7.91 -2.16
CA GLY A 58 -14.06 7.14 -1.63
C GLY A 58 -14.41 5.76 -1.08
N LEU A 59 -15.58 5.61 -0.46
CA LEU A 59 -16.04 4.31 0.07
C LEU A 59 -16.24 3.29 -1.05
N ASP A 60 -16.93 3.67 -2.12
CA ASP A 60 -17.18 2.77 -3.25
C ASP A 60 -15.88 2.37 -3.96
N ALA A 61 -14.97 3.33 -4.19
CA ALA A 61 -13.66 3.08 -4.78
C ALA A 61 -12.84 2.10 -3.93
N PHE A 62 -12.84 2.26 -2.60
CA PHE A 62 -12.14 1.35 -1.71
C PHE A 62 -12.77 -0.05 -1.71
N GLN A 63 -14.09 -0.14 -1.59
CA GLN A 63 -14.80 -1.42 -1.52
C GLN A 63 -14.72 -2.23 -2.81
N LYS A 64 -14.82 -1.57 -3.98
CA LYS A 64 -14.82 -2.24 -5.28
C LYS A 64 -13.44 -2.37 -5.93
N GLY A 65 -12.47 -1.59 -5.45
CA GLY A 65 -11.12 -1.56 -6.02
C GLY A 65 -10.07 -2.10 -5.06
N ALA A 66 -9.83 -1.39 -3.96
CA ALA A 66 -8.73 -1.70 -3.05
C ALA A 66 -8.93 -3.02 -2.28
N ILE A 67 -10.15 -3.30 -1.79
CA ILE A 67 -10.44 -4.54 -1.06
C ILE A 67 -10.18 -5.78 -1.94
N PRO A 68 -10.70 -5.87 -3.18
CA PRO A 68 -10.39 -7.00 -4.05
C PRO A 68 -8.89 -7.22 -4.24
N ILE A 69 -8.12 -6.15 -4.47
CA ILE A 69 -6.66 -6.23 -4.62
C ILE A 69 -6.00 -6.83 -3.38
N LEU A 70 -6.37 -6.36 -2.18
CA LEU A 70 -5.85 -6.89 -0.91
C LEU A 70 -6.26 -8.36 -0.66
N GLN A 71 -7.31 -8.84 -1.31
CA GLN A 71 -7.81 -10.21 -1.20
C GLN A 71 -7.25 -11.17 -2.26
N LEU A 72 -6.42 -10.68 -3.21
CA LEU A 72 -5.80 -11.52 -4.24
C LEU A 72 -4.69 -12.44 -3.73
N GLY A 73 -4.24 -12.28 -2.47
CA GLY A 73 -3.15 -13.07 -1.90
C GLY A 73 -1.88 -12.26 -1.61
N ILE A 74 -1.93 -10.93 -1.71
CA ILE A 74 -0.86 -10.02 -1.27
C ILE A 74 -0.53 -10.30 0.20
N PHE A 75 0.75 -10.40 0.51
CA PHE A 75 1.20 -10.59 1.88
C PHE A 75 1.02 -9.31 2.70
N ARG A 76 0.14 -9.34 3.70
CA ARG A 76 -0.10 -8.21 4.60
C ARG A 76 0.76 -8.38 5.84
N GLN A 77 1.83 -7.60 5.95
CA GLN A 77 2.81 -7.71 7.02
C GLN A 77 2.29 -7.02 8.30
N PRO A 78 1.97 -7.77 9.37
CA PRO A 78 1.54 -7.18 10.64
C PRO A 78 2.70 -6.46 11.33
N MET A 79 2.39 -5.45 12.15
CA MET A 79 3.39 -4.89 13.05
C MET A 79 3.79 -5.94 14.11
N THR A 80 5.10 -6.11 14.30
CA THR A 80 5.66 -7.01 15.31
C THR A 80 6.77 -6.32 16.08
N SER A 81 7.11 -6.79 17.28
CA SER A 81 8.22 -6.22 18.05
C SER A 81 9.55 -6.27 17.29
N ASN A 82 9.78 -7.31 16.48
CA ASN A 82 10.97 -7.41 15.65
C ASN A 82 10.98 -6.36 14.54
N LEU A 83 9.85 -6.21 13.81
CA LEU A 83 9.72 -5.19 12.77
C LEU A 83 9.88 -3.77 13.35
N ALA A 84 9.26 -3.50 14.50
CA ALA A 84 9.41 -2.22 15.20
C ALA A 84 10.87 -1.92 15.57
N GLY A 85 11.62 -2.93 16.02
CA GLY A 85 13.05 -2.80 16.31
C GLY A 85 13.88 -2.46 15.07
N LEU A 86 13.61 -3.13 13.95
CA LEU A 86 14.26 -2.87 12.66
C LEU A 86 13.92 -1.46 12.13
N ALA A 87 12.63 -1.12 12.11
CA ALA A 87 12.14 0.19 11.68
C ALA A 87 12.75 1.32 12.53
N ASN A 88 12.91 1.13 13.84
CA ASN A 88 13.50 2.16 14.70
C ASN A 88 14.92 2.56 14.26
N ASN A 89 15.72 1.63 13.72
CA ASN A 89 17.05 1.97 13.19
C ASN A 89 16.96 3.00 12.05
N PHE A 90 15.96 2.87 11.19
CA PHE A 90 15.70 3.80 10.09
C PHE A 90 15.10 5.12 10.57
N VAL A 91 14.28 5.09 11.62
CA VAL A 91 13.80 6.30 12.29
C VAL A 91 14.96 7.11 12.87
N GLN A 92 15.96 6.46 13.47
CA GLN A 92 17.17 7.15 13.95
C GLN A 92 17.98 7.80 12.81
N LEU A 93 17.78 7.37 11.57
CA LEU A 93 18.38 7.98 10.37
C LEU A 93 17.50 9.08 9.77
N GLY A 94 16.35 9.40 10.38
CA GLY A 94 15.47 10.52 10.01
C GLY A 94 14.22 10.14 9.22
N LEU A 95 13.95 8.85 9.01
CA LEU A 95 12.68 8.43 8.41
C LEU A 95 11.52 8.58 9.41
N THR A 96 10.31 8.82 8.88
CA THR A 96 9.12 8.75 9.72
C THR A 96 8.91 7.30 10.18
N GLY A 97 8.26 7.11 11.33
CA GLY A 97 7.95 5.76 11.83
C GLY A 97 7.14 4.93 10.82
N TYR A 98 6.31 5.60 10.01
CA TYR A 98 5.54 4.95 8.97
C TYR A 98 6.43 4.46 7.81
N ASP A 99 7.21 5.37 7.22
CA ASP A 99 8.08 5.04 6.08
C ASP A 99 9.13 3.99 6.47
N ALA A 100 9.62 4.05 7.70
CA ALA A 100 10.56 3.08 8.24
C ALA A 100 10.01 1.64 8.29
N CYS A 101 8.69 1.45 8.34
CA CYS A 101 8.05 0.12 8.36
C CYS A 101 7.99 -0.55 6.98
N TYR A 102 8.38 0.14 5.91
CA TYR A 102 8.50 -0.43 4.56
C TYR A 102 9.85 -1.13 4.31
N ALA A 103 10.83 -0.92 5.20
CA ALA A 103 12.22 -1.38 5.04
C ALA A 103 12.50 -2.77 5.66
#